data_AF-A0A0F8YAV0-F1
#
_entry.id   AF-A0A0F8YAV0-F1
#
_cell.length_a   1.000
_cell.length_b   1.000
_cell.length_c   1.000
_cell.angle_alpha   90.00
_cell.angle_beta   90.00
_cell.angle_gamma   90.00
#
_symmetry.space_group_name_H-M   'P 1'
#
loop_
_entity.id
_entity.type
_entity.pdbx_description
1 polymer ?
#
loop_
_entity_poly.entity_id
_entity_poly.type
_entity_poly.pdbx_seq_one_letter_code
_entity_poly.pdbx_strand_id
1 'polypeptide(L)'
;MESLTFWLLWASGLAISTFVGAYVVRNHRDTYGYVFLSTMLAIYIVSANILVPRLITFYLIGTAFVLVTGSVIWAYTAQISDMINEIYGKRHAYFSAFLAYLSNLMFVAFILMAFQLTPLVEEGEDWFVSFFSVAGRVLIASICSYTAANYVDIRVFARIKRWAFDREQTAGNILAFSALRSSVSDGLNMIIDNIVFYSIA
;
A
#
# COMPACT_ATOMS: atom_id res chain seq x y z
N MET A 1 -13.87 12.46 -21.38
CA MET A 1 -12.66 13.28 -21.11
C MET A 1 -12.75 13.77 -19.69
N GLU A 2 -11.70 13.58 -18.90
CA GLU A 2 -11.65 14.09 -17.53
C GLU A 2 -11.69 15.62 -17.50
N SER A 3 -12.29 16.18 -16.46
CA SER A 3 -12.34 17.63 -16.28
C SER A 3 -10.94 18.20 -16.00
N LEU A 4 -10.65 19.41 -16.50
CA LEU A 4 -9.42 20.13 -16.17
C LEU A 4 -9.26 20.28 -14.63
N THR A 5 -10.37 20.46 -13.92
CA THR A 5 -10.43 20.55 -12.46
C THR A 5 -9.86 19.30 -11.78
N PHE A 6 -10.17 18.10 -12.29
CA PHE A 6 -9.62 16.86 -11.74
C PHE A 6 -8.10 16.84 -11.82
N TRP A 7 -7.53 17.13 -13.00
CA TRP A 7 -6.08 17.13 -13.19
C TRP A 7 -5.38 18.20 -12.36
N LEU A 8 -5.98 19.38 -12.21
CA LEU A 8 -5.45 20.43 -11.35
C LEU A 8 -5.43 20.01 -9.88
N LEU A 9 -6.53 19.44 -9.37
CA LEU A 9 -6.62 18.95 -7.99
C LEU A 9 -5.66 17.78 -7.75
N TRP A 10 -5.59 16.84 -8.70
CA TRP A 10 -4.72 15.68 -8.59
C TRP A 10 -3.24 16.06 -8.63
N ALA A 11 -2.82 16.92 -9.57
CA ALA A 11 -1.43 17.34 -9.67
C ALA A 11 -1.02 18.24 -8.50
N SER A 12 -1.90 19.15 -8.07
CA SER A 12 -1.62 20.01 -6.90
C SER A 12 -1.55 19.20 -5.61
N GLY A 13 -2.45 18.24 -5.40
CA GLY A 13 -2.40 17.35 -4.25
C GLY A 13 -1.09 16.54 -4.21
N LEU A 14 -0.65 16.02 -5.36
CA LEU A 14 0.59 15.25 -5.45
C LEU A 14 1.81 16.14 -5.20
N ALA A 15 1.83 17.36 -5.76
CA ALA A 15 2.86 18.35 -5.47
C ALA A 15 2.90 18.71 -3.98
N ILE A 16 1.76 18.98 -3.35
CA ILE A 16 1.67 19.29 -1.91
C ILE A 16 2.21 18.12 -1.08
N SER A 17 1.77 16.90 -1.37
CA SER A 17 2.26 15.67 -0.71
C SER A 17 3.79 15.56 -0.80
N THR A 18 4.34 15.82 -1.99
CA THR A 18 5.79 15.82 -2.25
C THR A 18 6.51 16.88 -1.42
N PHE A 19 6.07 18.13 -1.51
CA PHE A 19 6.76 19.26 -0.89
C PHE A 19 6.70 19.19 0.63
N VAL A 20 5.54 18.82 1.19
CA VAL A 20 5.38 18.64 2.63
C VAL A 20 6.23 17.46 3.11
N GLY A 21 6.17 16.31 2.43
CA GLY A 21 6.99 15.15 2.78
C GLY A 21 8.49 15.46 2.72
N ALA A 22 8.94 16.12 1.65
CA ALA A 22 10.34 16.49 1.48
C ALA A 22 10.80 17.51 2.52
N TYR A 23 9.97 18.51 2.84
CA TYR A 23 10.25 19.50 3.87
C TYR A 23 10.37 18.86 5.26
N VAL A 24 9.39 18.03 5.64
CA VAL A 24 9.37 17.37 6.95
C VAL A 24 10.59 16.45 7.09
N VAL A 25 10.89 15.65 6.08
CA VAL A 25 12.02 14.73 6.14
C VAL A 25 13.36 15.46 6.09
N ARG A 26 13.49 16.54 5.31
CA ARG A 26 14.72 17.33 5.29
C ARG A 26 15.02 17.95 6.66
N ASN A 27 14.00 18.41 7.38
CA ASN A 27 14.19 19.16 8.61
C ASN A 27 14.12 18.27 9.88
N HIS A 28 13.48 17.11 9.80
CA HIS A 28 13.21 16.22 10.93
C HIS A 28 13.51 14.74 10.60
N ARG A 29 14.54 14.50 9.78
CA ARG A 29 14.95 13.15 9.35
C ARG A 29 15.09 12.18 10.51
N ASP A 30 15.87 12.58 11.52
CA ASP A 30 16.28 11.68 12.61
C ASP A 30 15.29 11.61 13.77
N THR A 31 14.20 12.38 13.71
CA THR A 31 13.18 12.44 14.76
C THR A 31 11.88 11.80 14.32
N TYR A 32 11.04 12.53 13.57
CA TYR A 32 9.69 12.07 13.21
C TYR A 32 9.42 12.02 11.71
N GLY A 33 10.41 12.31 10.86
CA GLY A 33 10.26 12.24 9.41
C GLY A 33 9.85 10.85 8.92
N TYR A 34 10.42 9.79 9.50
CA TYR A 34 10.05 8.41 9.18
C TYR A 34 8.59 8.11 9.56
N VAL A 35 8.21 8.46 10.79
CA VAL A 35 6.85 8.23 11.30
C VAL A 35 5.84 8.98 10.44
N PHE A 36 6.12 10.24 10.10
CA PHE A 36 5.27 11.06 9.24
C PHE A 36 5.00 10.38 7.89
N LEU A 37 6.04 9.98 7.15
CA LEU A 37 5.86 9.31 5.86
C LEU A 37 5.13 7.97 6.00
N SER A 38 5.46 7.19 7.03
CA SER A 38 4.80 5.91 7.28
C SER A 38 3.31 6.07 7.56
N THR A 39 2.93 7.10 8.32
CA THR A 39 1.52 7.42 8.61
C THR A 39 0.79 7.91 7.36
N MET A 40 1.43 8.76 6.55
CA MET A 40 0.86 9.18 5.26
C MET A 40 0.63 8.00 4.32
N LEU A 41 1.58 7.06 4.24
CA LEU A 41 1.43 5.84 3.45
C LEU A 41 0.21 5.03 3.91
N ALA A 42 0.03 4.84 5.22
CA ALA A 42 -1.12 4.15 5.78
C ALA A 42 -2.45 4.84 5.42
N ILE A 43 -2.52 6.16 5.57
CA ILE A 43 -3.73 6.93 5.24
C ILE A 43 -4.04 6.83 3.75
N TYR A 44 -3.04 6.92 2.88
CA TYR A 44 -3.25 6.84 1.43
C TYR A 44 -3.74 5.45 0.99
N ILE A 45 -3.17 4.37 1.54
CA ILE A 45 -3.64 3.01 1.24
C ILE A 45 -5.07 2.79 1.73
N VAL A 46 -5.40 3.19 2.97
CA VAL A 46 -6.77 3.07 3.49
C VAL A 46 -7.75 3.90 2.65
N SER A 47 -7.37 5.12 2.28
CA SER A 47 -8.19 5.99 1.43
C SER A 47 -8.42 5.40 0.04
N ALA A 48 -7.38 4.81 -0.57
CA ALA A 48 -7.51 4.12 -1.84
C ALA A 48 -8.54 2.98 -1.76
N ASN A 49 -8.50 2.18 -0.69
CA ASN A 49 -9.43 1.09 -0.47
C ASN A 49 -10.87 1.55 -0.21
N ILE A 50 -11.07 2.64 0.53
CA ILE A 50 -12.40 3.23 0.73
C ILE A 50 -13.02 3.64 -0.61
N LEU A 51 -12.23 4.12 -1.56
CA LEU A 51 -12.72 4.55 -2.88
C LEU A 51 -12.87 3.39 -3.87
N VAL A 52 -12.62 2.14 -3.48
CA VAL A 52 -12.71 0.96 -4.36
C VAL A 52 -14.10 0.68 -4.95
N PRO A 53 -15.21 0.86 -4.22
CA PRO A 53 -16.54 0.52 -4.75
C PRO A 53 -16.96 1.37 -5.97
N ARG A 54 -16.28 2.50 -6.23
CA ARG A 54 -16.65 3.43 -7.30
C ARG A 54 -15.83 3.19 -8.57
N LEU A 55 -16.44 2.58 -9.58
CA LEU A 55 -15.90 2.47 -10.93
C LEU A 55 -16.03 3.79 -11.70
N ILE A 56 -15.00 4.12 -12.48
CA ILE A 56 -14.91 5.31 -13.32
C ILE A 56 -14.39 4.94 -14.71
N THR A 57 -14.81 5.70 -15.72
CA THR A 57 -14.23 5.64 -17.06
C THR A 57 -13.12 6.67 -17.16
N PHE A 58 -11.88 6.23 -17.09
CA PHE A 58 -10.70 7.08 -17.12
C PHE A 58 -10.12 7.15 -18.53
N TYR A 59 -9.84 8.36 -19.01
CA TYR A 59 -9.28 8.56 -20.35
C TYR A 59 -7.78 8.85 -20.27
N LEU A 60 -6.95 7.97 -20.83
CA LEU A 60 -5.50 8.14 -20.91
C LEU A 60 -5.06 8.13 -22.38
N ILE A 61 -4.45 9.22 -22.85
CA ILE A 61 -3.95 9.35 -24.24
C ILE A 61 -5.05 8.99 -25.28
N GLY A 62 -6.28 9.42 -25.03
CA GLY A 62 -7.42 9.20 -25.93
C GLY A 62 -8.07 7.82 -25.87
N THR A 63 -7.56 6.87 -25.09
CA THR A 63 -8.21 5.57 -24.86
C THR A 63 -8.93 5.54 -23.51
N ALA A 64 -10.10 4.89 -23.48
CA ALA A 64 -10.93 4.78 -22.29
C ALA A 64 -10.61 3.48 -21.54
N PHE A 65 -10.34 3.58 -20.25
CA PHE A 65 -10.12 2.47 -19.34
C PHE A 65 -11.18 2.49 -18.26
N VAL A 66 -11.71 1.32 -17.89
CA VAL A 66 -12.51 1.19 -16.68
C VAL A 66 -11.54 1.02 -15.52
N LEU A 67 -11.52 1.99 -14.62
CA LEU A 67 -10.69 1.97 -13.43
C LEU A 67 -11.56 2.11 -12.20
N VAL A 68 -10.99 1.72 -11.09
CA VAL A 68 -11.55 1.99 -9.78
C VAL A 68 -11.08 3.38 -9.32
N THR A 69 -11.92 4.15 -8.64
CA THR A 69 -11.57 5.53 -8.20
C THR A 69 -10.33 5.54 -7.30
N GLY A 70 -10.21 4.55 -6.42
CA GLY A 70 -9.02 4.34 -5.58
C GLY A 70 -7.72 4.24 -6.38
N SER A 71 -7.78 3.84 -7.66
CA SER A 71 -6.59 3.67 -8.49
C SER A 71 -5.82 4.97 -8.72
N VAL A 72 -6.51 6.11 -8.65
CA VAL A 72 -5.95 7.45 -8.80
C VAL A 72 -5.01 7.81 -7.64
N ILE A 73 -5.21 7.18 -6.47
CA ILE A 73 -4.40 7.40 -5.25
C ILE A 73 -3.09 6.60 -5.30
N TRP A 74 -2.97 5.56 -6.13
CA TRP A 74 -1.74 4.75 -6.19
C TRP A 74 -0.48 5.54 -6.54
N ALA A 75 -0.60 6.64 -7.30
CA ALA A 75 0.54 7.51 -7.56
C ALA A 75 1.08 8.19 -6.28
N TYR A 76 0.19 8.51 -5.34
CA TYR A 76 0.55 9.09 -4.05
C TYR A 76 1.22 8.05 -3.14
N THR A 77 0.71 6.81 -3.12
CA THR A 77 1.31 5.74 -2.31
C THR A 77 2.70 5.36 -2.83
N ALA A 78 2.86 5.24 -4.16
CA ALA A 78 4.15 5.00 -4.80
C ALA A 78 5.16 6.09 -4.44
N GLN A 79 4.76 7.37 -4.57
CA GLN A 79 5.60 8.50 -4.19
C GLN A 79 6.10 8.42 -2.74
N ILE A 80 5.20 8.22 -1.77
CA ILE A 80 5.59 8.18 -0.35
C ILE A 80 6.48 6.97 -0.08
N SER A 81 6.14 5.81 -0.67
CA SER A 81 6.96 4.60 -0.55
C SER A 81 8.38 4.82 -1.07
N ASP A 82 8.52 5.48 -2.22
CA ASP A 82 9.82 5.82 -2.80
C ASP A 82 10.62 6.77 -1.90
N MET A 83 9.99 7.80 -1.33
CA MET A 83 10.63 8.70 -0.37
C MET A 83 11.12 7.96 0.89
N ILE A 84 10.34 7.01 1.41
CA ILE A 84 10.77 6.19 2.56
C ILE A 84 11.97 5.34 2.17
N ASN A 85 11.90 4.67 1.02
CA ASN A 85 12.96 3.79 0.54
C ASN A 85 14.26 4.53 0.25
N GLU A 86 14.19 5.71 -0.37
CA GLU A 86 15.36 6.52 -0.69
C GLU A 86 16.06 7.07 0.56
N ILE A 87 15.29 7.51 1.55
CA ILE A 87 15.85 8.27 2.69
C ILE A 87 16.18 7.38 3.88
N TYR A 88 15.33 6.40 4.17
CA TYR A 88 15.46 5.49 5.32
C TYR A 88 15.83 4.07 4.90
N GLY A 89 15.83 3.78 3.61
CA GLY A 89 16.22 2.49 3.09
C GLY A 89 15.09 1.47 3.08
N LYS A 90 15.44 0.37 2.45
CA LYS A 90 14.54 -0.71 2.08
C LYS A 90 13.81 -1.37 3.26
N ARG A 91 14.49 -1.58 4.38
CA ARG A 91 13.88 -2.18 5.59
C ARG A 91 12.76 -1.32 6.17
N HIS A 92 12.95 0.00 6.14
CA HIS A 92 11.96 0.96 6.63
C HIS A 92 10.76 1.03 5.68
N ALA A 93 10.98 0.93 4.37
CA ALA A 93 9.91 0.86 3.37
C ALA A 93 9.02 -0.37 3.59
N TYR A 94 9.60 -1.57 3.81
CA TYR A 94 8.78 -2.76 4.12
C TYR A 94 8.02 -2.65 5.41
N PHE A 95 8.66 -2.13 6.46
CA PHE A 95 7.98 -1.97 7.73
C PHE A 95 6.82 -0.98 7.60
N SER A 96 7.00 0.13 6.88
CA SER A 96 5.93 1.09 6.60
C SER A 96 4.80 0.51 5.75
N ALA A 97 5.13 -0.27 4.71
CA ALA A 97 4.14 -0.97 3.91
C ALA A 97 3.36 -1.99 4.75
N PHE A 98 4.04 -2.73 5.62
CA PHE A 98 3.41 -3.62 6.58
C PHE A 98 2.46 -2.88 7.53
N LEU A 99 2.88 -1.76 8.12
CA LEU A 99 2.03 -0.95 8.99
C LEU A 99 0.81 -0.39 8.26
N ALA A 100 0.98 0.07 7.03
CA ALA A 100 -0.10 0.57 6.21
C ALA A 100 -1.12 -0.53 5.89
N TYR A 101 -0.62 -1.71 5.55
CA TYR A 101 -1.44 -2.89 5.32
C TYR A 101 -2.16 -3.38 6.59
N LEU A 102 -1.48 -3.40 7.74
CA LEU A 102 -2.09 -3.70 9.03
C LEU A 102 -3.18 -2.70 9.41
N SER A 103 -2.97 -1.42 9.11
CA SER A 103 -3.97 -0.36 9.32
C SER A 103 -5.21 -0.60 8.48
N ASN A 104 -5.03 -1.03 7.22
CA ASN A 104 -6.12 -1.42 6.34
C ASN A 104 -6.88 -2.64 6.88
N LEU A 105 -6.16 -3.65 7.39
CA LEU A 105 -6.78 -4.81 8.01
C LEU A 105 -7.66 -4.42 9.22
N MET A 106 -7.15 -3.54 10.08
CA MET A 106 -7.90 -3.02 11.22
C MET A 106 -9.13 -2.21 10.77
N PHE A 107 -8.98 -1.37 9.74
CA PHE A 107 -10.10 -0.63 9.18
C PHE A 107 -11.25 -1.55 8.74
N VAL A 108 -10.95 -2.62 8.03
CA VAL A 108 -11.98 -3.55 7.60
C VAL A 108 -12.52 -4.40 8.75
N ALA A 109 -11.70 -4.74 9.74
CA ALA A 109 -12.19 -5.36 10.98
C ALA A 109 -13.20 -4.46 11.71
N PHE A 110 -12.99 -3.14 11.72
CA PHE A 110 -13.95 -2.18 12.28
C PHE A 110 -15.25 -2.12 11.48
N ILE A 111 -15.20 -2.20 10.14
CA ILE A 111 -16.40 -2.29 9.31
C ILE A 111 -17.21 -3.55 9.66
N LEU A 112 -16.54 -4.70 9.77
CA LEU A 112 -17.22 -5.96 10.14
C LEU A 112 -17.80 -5.93 11.54
N MET A 113 -17.11 -5.27 12.48
CA MET A 113 -17.63 -5.01 13.82
C MET A 113 -18.88 -4.11 13.76
N ALA A 114 -18.87 -3.08 12.92
CA ALA A 114 -20.00 -2.18 12.74
C ALA A 114 -21.25 -2.90 12.20
N PHE A 115 -21.08 -3.85 11.28
CA PHE A 115 -22.18 -4.70 10.78
C PHE A 115 -22.85 -5.58 11.85
N GLN A 116 -22.27 -5.73 13.04
CA GLN A 116 -22.89 -6.47 14.15
C GLN A 116 -23.83 -5.60 15.00
N LEU A 117 -23.84 -4.29 14.79
CA LEU A 117 -24.66 -3.36 15.55
C LEU A 117 -26.02 -3.17 14.85
N THR A 118 -27.10 -3.09 15.64
CA THR A 118 -28.43 -2.83 15.09
C THR A 118 -28.57 -1.34 14.72
N PRO A 119 -28.90 -1.01 13.46
CA PRO A 119 -29.10 0.38 13.06
C PRO A 119 -30.38 0.95 13.65
N LEU A 120 -30.36 2.25 13.98
CA LEU A 120 -31.56 2.98 14.44
C LEU A 120 -32.39 3.51 13.26
N VAL A 121 -31.73 3.85 12.15
CA VAL A 121 -32.35 4.45 10.95
C VAL A 121 -31.99 3.59 9.74
N GLU A 122 -32.99 3.06 9.05
CA GLU A 122 -32.82 2.12 7.92
C GLU A 122 -32.09 2.77 6.73
N GLU A 123 -32.39 4.04 6.40
CA GLU A 123 -31.74 4.74 5.28
C GLU A 123 -30.21 4.80 5.43
N GLY A 124 -29.72 4.96 6.66
CA GLY A 124 -28.28 4.98 6.96
C GLY A 124 -27.63 3.61 6.77
N GLU A 125 -28.36 2.54 7.12
CA GLU A 125 -27.91 1.17 6.96
C GLU A 125 -27.82 0.77 5.48
N ASP A 126 -28.82 1.14 4.67
CA ASP A 126 -28.82 0.80 3.24
C ASP A 126 -27.60 1.36 2.51
N TRP A 127 -27.24 2.62 2.79
CA TRP A 127 -26.01 3.23 2.27
C TRP A 127 -24.76 2.51 2.78
N PHE A 128 -24.72 2.18 4.07
CA PHE A 128 -23.58 1.52 4.71
C PHE A 128 -23.34 0.12 4.11
N VAL A 129 -24.39 -0.69 4.01
CA VAL A 129 -24.37 -2.02 3.38
C VAL A 129 -24.00 -1.91 1.91
N SER A 130 -24.63 -1.00 1.14
CA SER A 130 -24.32 -0.85 -0.27
C SER A 130 -22.86 -0.46 -0.52
N PHE A 131 -22.29 0.39 0.34
CA PHE A 131 -20.91 0.87 0.18
C PHE A 131 -19.87 -0.14 0.67
N PHE A 132 -20.10 -0.76 1.83
CA PHE A 132 -19.12 -1.63 2.50
C PHE A 132 -19.39 -3.13 2.33
N SER A 133 -20.43 -3.56 1.62
CA SER A 133 -20.66 -4.97 1.29
C SER A 133 -19.46 -5.64 0.60
N VAL A 134 -18.70 -4.88 -0.20
CA VAL A 134 -17.46 -5.35 -0.84
C VAL A 134 -16.29 -5.41 0.14
N ALA A 135 -16.34 -4.66 1.25
CA ALA A 135 -15.25 -4.58 2.22
C ALA A 135 -14.92 -5.95 2.84
N GLY A 136 -15.92 -6.79 3.11
CA GLY A 136 -15.69 -8.15 3.62
C GLY A 136 -14.86 -9.02 2.67
N ARG A 137 -15.13 -8.96 1.36
CA ARG A 137 -14.32 -9.66 0.34
C ARG A 137 -12.91 -9.08 0.24
N VAL A 138 -12.80 -7.76 0.32
CA VAL A 138 -11.50 -7.05 0.34
C VAL A 138 -10.68 -7.44 1.58
N LEU A 139 -11.28 -7.63 2.76
CA LEU A 139 -10.58 -8.16 3.94
C LEU A 139 -9.96 -9.52 3.64
N ILE A 140 -10.77 -10.46 3.16
CA ILE A 140 -10.35 -11.86 2.94
C ILE A 140 -9.27 -11.89 1.87
N ALA A 141 -9.46 -11.13 0.79
CA ALA A 141 -8.47 -10.97 -0.26
C ALA A 141 -7.14 -10.44 0.28
N SER A 142 -7.21 -9.38 1.08
CA SER A 142 -6.05 -8.80 1.75
C SER A 142 -5.37 -9.87 2.63
N ILE A 143 -6.07 -10.46 3.61
CA ILE A 143 -5.48 -11.40 4.58
C ILE A 143 -4.80 -12.55 3.85
N CYS A 144 -5.48 -13.13 2.86
CA CYS A 144 -4.96 -14.24 2.08
C CYS A 144 -3.73 -13.81 1.26
N SER A 145 -3.77 -12.63 0.64
CA SER A 145 -2.66 -12.14 -0.17
C SER A 145 -1.43 -11.86 0.67
N TYR A 146 -1.60 -11.11 1.76
CA TYR A 146 -0.52 -10.78 2.67
C TYR A 146 0.06 -12.04 3.33
N THR A 147 -0.78 -12.98 3.78
CA THR A 147 -0.29 -14.22 4.41
C THR A 147 0.49 -15.07 3.41
N ALA A 148 -0.02 -15.24 2.19
CA ALA A 148 0.67 -15.99 1.14
C ALA A 148 1.99 -15.31 0.74
N ALA A 149 1.98 -13.99 0.59
CA ALA A 149 3.11 -13.19 0.18
C ALA A 149 4.22 -13.22 1.25
N ASN A 150 3.89 -12.98 2.53
CA ASN A 150 4.88 -13.04 3.63
C ASN A 150 5.44 -14.44 3.85
N TYR A 151 4.61 -15.47 3.68
CA TYR A 151 5.10 -16.84 3.81
C TYR A 151 6.15 -17.17 2.74
N VAL A 152 5.96 -16.69 1.51
CA VAL A 152 6.96 -16.86 0.45
C VAL A 152 8.17 -15.96 0.68
N ASP A 153 7.95 -14.71 1.09
CA ASP A 153 9.03 -13.78 1.44
C ASP A 153 9.98 -14.39 2.49
N ILE A 154 9.46 -14.83 3.63
CA ILE A 154 10.25 -15.43 4.72
C ILE A 154 11.05 -16.64 4.22
N ARG A 155 10.46 -17.48 3.37
CA ARG A 155 11.13 -18.68 2.85
C ARG A 155 12.20 -18.36 1.82
N VAL A 156 11.92 -17.48 0.88
CA VAL A 156 12.87 -17.04 -0.14
C VAL A 156 14.04 -16.35 0.54
N PHE A 157 13.76 -15.41 1.44
CA PHE A 157 14.75 -14.69 2.22
C PHE A 157 15.64 -15.63 3.04
N ALA A 158 15.07 -16.60 3.75
CA ALA A 158 15.82 -17.58 4.52
C ALA A 158 16.68 -18.50 3.63
N ARG A 159 16.17 -18.90 2.45
CA ARG A 159 16.88 -19.76 1.51
C ARG A 159 18.07 -19.04 0.88
N ILE A 160 17.89 -17.79 0.49
CA ILE A 160 18.99 -16.96 -0.04
C ILE A 160 20.02 -16.67 1.05
N LYS A 161 19.60 -16.40 2.29
CA LYS A 161 20.51 -16.20 3.43
C LYS A 161 21.39 -17.43 3.68
N ARG A 162 20.82 -18.64 3.68
CA ARG A 162 21.60 -19.89 3.85
C ARG A 162 22.59 -20.11 2.72
N TRP A 163 22.20 -19.79 1.48
CA TRP A 163 23.08 -19.91 0.33
C TRP A 163 24.20 -18.85 0.30
N ALA A 164 23.91 -17.65 0.78
CA ALA A 164 24.88 -16.54 0.84
C ALA A 164 25.85 -16.65 2.04
N PHE A 165 25.54 -17.45 3.06
CA PHE A 165 26.31 -17.53 4.31
C PHE A 165 27.81 -17.79 4.09
N ASP A 166 28.18 -18.71 3.21
CA ASP A 166 29.59 -19.02 2.92
C ASP A 166 30.27 -17.98 2.02
N ARG A 167 29.49 -17.07 1.40
CA ARG A 167 29.94 -16.07 0.42
C ARG A 167 30.04 -14.66 1.03
N GLU A 168 29.46 -14.45 2.21
CA GLU A 168 29.46 -13.23 3.00
C GLU A 168 30.77 -13.01 3.81
N GLN A 169 31.94 -13.30 3.22
CA GLN A 169 33.23 -13.18 3.91
C GLN A 169 33.83 -11.76 3.89
N THR A 170 33.34 -10.88 3.00
CA THR A 170 33.87 -9.52 2.80
C THR A 170 32.73 -8.51 2.87
N ALA A 171 32.98 -7.31 3.39
CA ALA A 171 31.97 -6.24 3.54
C ALA A 171 31.20 -5.94 2.24
N GLY A 172 31.86 -5.98 1.08
CA GLY A 172 31.22 -5.81 -0.23
C GLY A 172 30.25 -6.94 -0.60
N ASN A 173 30.61 -8.20 -0.28
CA ASN A 173 29.75 -9.35 -0.51
C ASN A 173 28.55 -9.36 0.43
N ILE A 174 28.72 -8.95 1.70
CA ILE A 174 27.62 -8.79 2.66
C ILE A 174 26.58 -7.80 2.12
N LEU A 175 27.02 -6.66 1.61
CA LEU A 175 26.13 -5.66 1.00
C LEU A 175 25.44 -6.21 -0.26
N ALA A 176 26.18 -6.85 -1.16
CA ALA A 176 25.63 -7.40 -2.41
C ALA A 176 24.62 -8.53 -2.17
N PHE A 177 24.94 -9.51 -1.33
CA PHE A 177 24.06 -10.62 -1.03
C PHE A 177 22.86 -10.21 -0.17
N SER A 178 23.01 -9.25 0.74
CA SER A 178 21.86 -8.70 1.48
C SER A 178 20.91 -7.92 0.57
N ALA A 179 21.45 -7.14 -0.38
CA ALA A 179 20.64 -6.42 -1.37
C ALA A 179 19.92 -7.38 -2.32
N LEU A 180 20.62 -8.39 -2.85
CA LEU A 180 20.05 -9.42 -3.73
C LEU A 180 18.96 -10.21 -3.02
N ARG A 181 19.22 -10.64 -1.78
CA ARG A 181 18.24 -11.34 -0.95
C ARG A 181 16.97 -10.52 -0.79
N SER A 182 17.10 -9.24 -0.45
CA SER A 182 15.94 -8.38 -0.33
C SER A 182 15.23 -8.29 -1.68
N SER A 183 15.89 -7.82 -2.74
CA SER A 183 15.24 -7.57 -4.04
C SER A 183 14.52 -8.78 -4.63
N VAL A 184 15.06 -9.99 -4.48
CA VAL A 184 14.41 -11.23 -4.93
C VAL A 184 13.20 -11.57 -4.06
N SER A 185 13.33 -11.48 -2.74
CA SER A 185 12.25 -11.77 -1.81
C SER A 185 11.07 -10.82 -2.03
N ASP A 186 11.38 -9.54 -2.17
CA ASP A 186 10.39 -8.48 -2.28
C ASP A 186 9.68 -8.46 -3.64
N GLY A 187 10.40 -8.77 -4.72
CA GLY A 187 9.80 -8.92 -6.05
C GLY A 187 8.82 -10.09 -6.11
N LEU A 188 9.18 -11.23 -5.51
CA LEU A 188 8.28 -12.40 -5.43
C LEU A 188 7.10 -12.14 -4.50
N ASN A 189 7.32 -11.42 -3.39
CA ASN A 189 6.29 -10.97 -2.47
C ASN A 189 5.21 -10.13 -3.20
N MET A 190 5.61 -9.11 -3.98
CA MET A 190 4.68 -8.26 -4.75
C MET A 190 3.86 -9.03 -5.80
N ILE A 191 4.48 -10.01 -6.48
CA ILE A 191 3.80 -10.83 -7.50
C ILE A 191 2.73 -11.69 -6.84
N ILE A 192 3.07 -12.36 -5.73
CA ILE A 192 2.16 -13.25 -5.03
C ILE A 192 1.03 -12.47 -4.37
N ASP A 193 1.34 -11.32 -3.77
CA ASP A 193 0.33 -10.46 -3.16
C ASP A 193 -0.71 -10.02 -4.21
N ASN A 194 -0.28 -9.52 -5.38
CA ASN A 194 -1.22 -9.13 -6.44
C ASN A 194 -2.06 -10.31 -6.95
N ILE A 195 -1.44 -11.46 -7.25
CA ILE A 195 -2.16 -12.62 -7.79
C ILE A 195 -3.23 -13.09 -6.82
N VAL A 196 -2.89 -13.21 -5.53
CA VAL A 196 -3.82 -13.73 -4.52
C VAL A 196 -4.91 -12.70 -4.21
N PHE A 197 -4.57 -11.40 -4.16
CA PHE A 197 -5.53 -10.34 -3.90
C PHE A 197 -6.60 -10.25 -5.00
N TYR A 198 -6.20 -10.17 -6.27
CA TYR A 198 -7.14 -10.07 -7.40
C TYR A 198 -7.97 -11.34 -7.61
N SER A 199 -7.49 -12.49 -7.14
CA SER A 199 -8.25 -13.74 -7.26
C SER A 199 -9.44 -13.82 -6.30
N ILE A 200 -9.45 -13.00 -5.23
CA ILE A 200 -10.42 -13.08 -4.13
C ILE A 200 -11.31 -11.82 -4.05
N ALA A 201 -10.73 -10.65 -4.30
CA ALA A 201 -11.43 -9.35 -4.30
C ALA A 201 -12.47 -9.27 -5.42
#